data_AF-A0A8H8MZX9-F1
#
_entry.id   AF-A0A8H8MZX9-F1
#
_cell.length_a   1.000
_cell.length_b   1.000
_cell.length_c   1.000
_cell.angle_alpha   90.00
_cell.angle_beta   90.00
_cell.angle_gamma   90.00
#
_symmetry.space_group_name_H-M   'P 1'
#
loop_
_entity.id
_entity.type
_entity.pdbx_description
1 polymer ?
#
loop_
_entity_poly.entity_id
_entity_poly.type
_entity_poly.pdbx_seq_one_letter_code
_entity_poly.pdbx_strand_id
1 'polypeptide(L)'
;MIQGMISAWITTEYGAALPEFDVKHAEGRVDCWIPSIQGANFCINWHSLNPSTFGLRGDIWLDGVPVGGGLLMPNETRGIKMTGHSAGNVLERPYHFGKQQLTDDESVSDPADPRLLELNTIRLVLDWVYVTEERQYTQPTAPPKLGPVHERAAKKAHGDSAGLGNARPVPPRQWYNTQSIGMKKTVLVFHYAPQDWLLAKKIISAPLKIKSEPRTITGLQPKREADKPQRPGGPNIIDWFGPASSPSTAGPSRATASSSTQRPQAGPSQPNTSPSRKRARDQTPILHIYDSDDDVEQILSGSPQGSKRAKTGTKLEPLETPVGTFTNGEVIDLTGDDSD
;
A
#
# COMPACT_ATOMS: atom_id res chain seq x y z
N MET A 1 -9.58 5.86 10.27
CA MET A 1 -10.35 6.93 9.59
C MET A 1 -11.31 6.32 8.59
N ILE A 2 -12.56 6.77 8.52
CA ILE A 2 -13.57 6.27 7.55
C ILE A 2 -14.11 7.44 6.73
N GLN A 3 -14.17 7.29 5.41
CA GLN A 3 -14.81 8.23 4.49
C GLN A 3 -15.66 7.45 3.48
N GLY A 4 -16.98 7.56 3.60
CA GLY A 4 -17.91 6.78 2.77
C GLY A 4 -17.70 5.27 2.97
N MET A 5 -17.34 4.56 1.91
CA MET A 5 -17.14 3.10 1.91
C MET A 5 -15.69 2.68 2.14
N ILE A 6 -14.81 3.63 2.47
CA ILE A 6 -13.37 3.40 2.54
C ILE A 6 -12.88 3.68 3.96
N SER A 7 -12.03 2.80 4.47
CA SER A 7 -11.35 2.96 5.75
C SER A 7 -9.84 2.92 5.53
N ALA A 8 -9.11 3.84 6.16
CA ALA A 8 -7.66 3.85 6.15
C ALA A 8 -7.12 4.22 7.54
N TRP A 9 -5.95 3.70 7.90
CA TRP A 9 -5.29 3.96 9.18
C TRP A 9 -3.79 3.69 9.09
N ILE A 10 -3.05 4.28 10.02
CA ILE A 10 -1.62 4.04 10.19
C ILE A 10 -1.40 3.08 11.35
N THR A 11 -0.56 2.07 11.17
CA THR A 11 -0.10 1.19 12.24
C THR A 11 1.40 1.34 12.47
N THR A 12 1.87 0.98 13.66
CA THR A 12 3.28 0.68 13.88
C THR A 12 3.68 -0.56 13.07
N GLU A 13 4.98 -0.82 12.93
CA GLU A 13 5.49 -2.06 12.32
C GLU A 13 4.95 -3.35 12.99
N TYR A 14 4.63 -3.26 14.28
CA TYR A 14 4.04 -4.35 15.07
C TYR A 14 2.52 -4.49 14.93
N GLY A 15 1.90 -3.71 14.04
CA GLY A 15 0.45 -3.77 13.77
C GLY A 15 -0.42 -3.04 14.79
N ALA A 16 0.14 -2.27 15.72
CA ALA A 16 -0.66 -1.44 16.63
C ALA A 16 -1.14 -0.19 15.89
N ALA A 17 -2.46 0.01 15.78
CA ALA A 17 -3.03 1.21 15.16
C ALA A 17 -2.67 2.46 15.96
N LEU A 18 -2.20 3.49 15.25
CA LEU A 18 -1.93 4.79 15.84
C LEU A 18 -3.27 5.53 16.06
N PRO A 19 -3.47 6.16 17.22
CA PRO A 19 -4.70 6.89 17.49
C PRO A 19 -4.80 8.14 16.62
N GLU A 20 -6.02 8.42 16.15
CA GLU A 20 -6.36 9.55 15.30
C GLU A 20 -7.05 10.64 16.13
N PHE A 21 -6.64 11.90 15.93
CA PHE A 21 -7.14 13.06 16.67
C PHE A 21 -7.56 14.20 15.74
N ASP A 22 -8.43 15.09 16.21
CA ASP A 22 -8.90 16.29 15.49
C ASP A 22 -9.30 15.97 14.03
N VAL A 23 -10.15 14.96 13.85
CA VAL A 23 -10.59 14.48 12.54
C VAL A 23 -11.52 15.52 11.90
N LYS A 24 -11.14 16.04 10.73
CA LYS A 24 -11.88 17.04 9.96
C LYS A 24 -12.33 16.42 8.65
N HIS A 25 -13.63 16.49 8.40
CA HIS A 25 -14.23 15.99 7.17
C HIS A 25 -14.53 17.16 6.23
N ALA A 26 -14.07 17.04 5.01
CA ALA A 26 -14.37 17.90 3.88
C ALA A 26 -14.86 17.04 2.71
N GLU A 27 -15.38 17.67 1.65
CA GLU A 27 -16.02 16.95 0.56
C GLU A 27 -15.01 16.13 -0.27
N GLY A 28 -14.90 14.83 0.03
CA GLY A 28 -13.92 13.93 -0.59
C GLY A 28 -12.51 14.02 0.00
N ARG A 29 -12.36 14.72 1.13
CA ARG A 29 -11.09 14.86 1.84
C ARG A 29 -11.28 14.71 3.34
N VAL A 30 -10.42 13.95 4.01
CA VAL A 30 -10.40 13.85 5.47
C VAL A 30 -8.99 14.11 5.98
N ASP A 31 -8.89 14.97 7.00
CA ASP A 31 -7.63 15.31 7.65
C ASP A 31 -7.70 14.86 9.11
N CYS A 32 -6.63 14.28 9.66
CA CYS A 32 -6.50 14.04 11.10
C CYS A 32 -5.06 14.16 11.56
N TRP A 33 -4.86 14.15 12.88
CA TRP A 33 -3.56 14.08 13.52
C TRP A 33 -3.25 12.68 14.05
N ILE A 34 -2.02 12.23 13.88
CA ILE A 34 -1.47 11.00 14.46
C ILE A 34 -0.14 11.29 15.17
N PRO A 35 0.22 10.52 16.21
CA PRO A 35 1.52 10.63 16.85
C PRO A 35 2.62 10.01 15.97
N SER A 36 3.75 10.71 15.78
CA SER A 36 4.97 10.13 15.23
C SER A 36 5.86 9.57 16.34
N ILE A 37 6.55 8.47 16.02
CA ILE A 37 7.56 7.85 16.88
C ILE A 37 8.86 7.85 16.11
N GLN A 38 9.73 8.79 16.44
CA GLN A 38 11.00 8.97 15.75
C GLN A 38 11.85 7.68 15.75
N GLY A 39 12.37 7.33 14.57
CA GLY A 39 13.13 6.11 14.32
C GLY A 39 12.28 4.85 14.10
N ALA A 40 10.97 4.89 14.36
CA ALA A 40 10.11 3.73 14.19
C ALA A 40 9.58 3.62 12.75
N ASN A 41 9.45 2.38 12.28
CA ASN A 41 8.75 2.09 11.04
C ASN A 41 7.23 2.10 11.26
N PHE A 42 6.50 2.41 10.22
CA PHE A 42 5.04 2.38 10.21
C PHE A 42 4.51 1.72 8.94
N CYS A 43 3.23 1.32 8.98
CA CYS A 43 2.52 0.80 7.82
C CYS A 43 1.31 1.66 7.53
N ILE A 44 1.01 1.84 6.24
CA ILE A 44 -0.20 2.52 5.76
C ILE A 44 -1.17 1.42 5.35
N ASN A 45 -2.37 1.45 5.94
CA ASN A 45 -3.38 0.42 5.70
C ASN A 45 -4.65 1.06 5.15
N TRP A 46 -5.32 0.37 4.24
CA TRP A 46 -6.65 0.75 3.78
C TRP A 46 -7.45 -0.44 3.27
N HIS A 47 -8.78 -0.34 3.32
CA HIS A 47 -9.68 -1.29 2.70
C HIS A 47 -11.02 -0.64 2.31
N SER A 48 -11.76 -1.37 1.47
CA SER A 48 -13.19 -1.10 1.26
C SER A 48 -14.02 -1.79 2.33
N LEU A 49 -15.03 -1.10 2.86
CA LEU A 49 -15.98 -1.65 3.82
C LEU A 49 -16.92 -2.69 3.20
N ASN A 50 -17.20 -2.54 1.90
CA ASN A 50 -18.00 -3.49 1.14
C ASN A 50 -17.19 -4.08 -0.01
N PRO A 51 -17.39 -5.36 -0.35
CA PRO A 51 -16.85 -5.93 -1.57
C PRO A 51 -17.32 -5.10 -2.77
N SER A 52 -16.40 -4.82 -3.68
CA SER A 52 -16.66 -4.07 -4.91
C SER A 52 -16.13 -4.86 -6.08
N THR A 53 -16.83 -4.82 -7.22
CA THR A 53 -16.35 -5.39 -8.48
C THR A 53 -15.18 -4.62 -9.08
N PHE A 54 -14.82 -3.49 -8.48
CA PHE A 54 -13.72 -2.63 -8.87
C PHE A 54 -12.56 -2.74 -7.90
N GLY A 55 -11.35 -2.54 -8.41
CA GLY A 55 -10.17 -2.42 -7.56
C GLY A 55 -10.12 -1.06 -6.88
N LEU A 56 -9.42 -0.97 -5.75
CA LEU A 56 -9.18 0.28 -5.04
C LEU A 56 -7.68 0.56 -4.98
N ARG A 57 -7.23 1.49 -5.83
CA ARG A 57 -5.85 1.94 -5.89
C ARG A 57 -5.61 3.02 -4.85
N GLY A 58 -4.50 2.92 -4.11
CA GLY A 58 -4.01 3.96 -3.22
C GLY A 58 -2.65 4.47 -3.64
N ASP A 59 -2.57 5.74 -3.99
CA ASP A 59 -1.32 6.45 -4.21
C ASP A 59 -0.88 7.13 -2.89
N ILE A 60 0.41 7.10 -2.58
CA ILE A 60 0.96 7.53 -1.29
C ILE A 60 1.98 8.65 -1.50
N TRP A 61 1.87 9.69 -0.67
CA TRP A 61 2.84 10.76 -0.57
C TRP A 61 3.32 10.91 0.87
N LEU A 62 4.63 11.06 1.05
CA LEU A 62 5.27 11.37 2.33
C LEU A 62 5.91 12.75 2.21
N ASP A 63 5.49 13.71 3.04
CA ASP A 63 6.02 15.08 3.01
C ASP A 63 6.00 15.71 1.61
N GLY A 64 4.91 15.47 0.85
CA GLY A 64 4.74 15.92 -0.53
C GLY A 64 5.49 15.12 -1.60
N VAL A 65 6.28 14.10 -1.22
CA VAL A 65 7.02 13.24 -2.16
C VAL A 65 6.19 11.99 -2.49
N PRO A 66 5.88 11.72 -3.78
CA PRO A 66 5.20 10.48 -4.16
C PRO A 66 6.11 9.27 -3.94
N VAL A 67 5.64 8.28 -3.19
CA VAL A 67 6.40 7.05 -2.86
C VAL A 67 5.75 5.79 -3.43
N GLY A 68 4.91 5.93 -4.45
CA GLY A 68 4.20 4.81 -5.09
C GLY A 68 2.85 4.54 -4.44
N GLY A 69 2.40 3.29 -4.51
CA GLY A 69 1.05 2.93 -4.09
C GLY A 69 0.80 1.42 -4.01
N GLY A 70 -0.43 1.07 -3.69
CA GLY A 70 -0.92 -0.32 -3.64
C GLY A 70 -2.30 -0.46 -4.29
N LEU A 71 -2.65 -1.67 -4.72
CA LEU A 71 -3.90 -1.98 -5.41
C LEU A 71 -4.66 -3.06 -4.65
N LEU A 72 -5.81 -2.70 -4.11
CA LEU A 72 -6.75 -3.67 -3.54
C LEU A 72 -7.52 -4.29 -4.69
N MET A 73 -7.36 -5.60 -4.86
CA MET A 73 -7.97 -6.32 -5.96
C MET A 73 -9.51 -6.31 -5.85
N PRO A 74 -10.23 -6.37 -6.98
CA PRO A 74 -11.68 -6.51 -6.97
C PRO A 74 -12.15 -7.69 -6.12
N ASN A 75 -13.25 -7.49 -5.38
CA ASN A 75 -13.86 -8.45 -4.46
C ASN A 75 -12.96 -8.88 -3.28
N GLU A 76 -11.76 -8.30 -3.13
CA GLU A 76 -10.94 -8.54 -1.98
C GLU A 76 -11.56 -7.84 -0.75
N THR A 77 -11.64 -8.60 0.34
CA THR A 77 -12.18 -8.10 1.62
C THR A 77 -11.08 -7.83 2.62
N ARG A 78 -9.91 -8.46 2.43
CA ARG A 78 -8.72 -8.18 3.22
C ARG A 78 -8.20 -6.81 2.85
N GLY A 79 -7.95 -5.98 3.86
CA GLY A 79 -7.30 -4.70 3.63
C GLY A 79 -5.88 -4.86 3.10
N ILE A 80 -5.37 -3.79 2.52
CA ILE A 80 -3.97 -3.68 2.17
C ILE A 80 -3.19 -3.14 3.34
N LYS A 81 -1.98 -3.67 3.50
CA LYS A 81 -0.94 -3.17 4.40
C LYS A 81 0.31 -2.85 3.60
N MET A 82 0.58 -1.56 3.37
CA MET A 82 1.83 -1.12 2.76
C MET A 82 2.87 -0.85 3.85
N THR A 83 3.98 -1.60 3.80
CA THR A 83 5.10 -1.47 4.75
C THR A 83 6.22 -0.55 4.26
N GLY A 84 6.22 -0.20 2.98
CA GLY A 84 7.29 0.56 2.35
C GLY A 84 7.15 0.73 0.84
N HIS A 85 8.16 1.37 0.27
CA HIS A 85 8.31 1.60 -1.17
C HIS A 85 9.13 0.49 -1.82
N SER A 86 8.64 -0.09 -2.93
CA SER A 86 9.40 -1.08 -3.69
C SER A 86 10.66 -0.45 -4.30
N ALA A 87 11.82 -1.00 -3.97
CA ALA A 87 13.13 -0.60 -4.50
C ALA A 87 13.75 -1.72 -5.35
N GLY A 88 12.91 -2.52 -6.00
CA GLY A 88 13.30 -3.81 -6.58
C GLY A 88 12.10 -4.74 -6.66
N ASN A 89 12.22 -5.83 -7.43
CA ASN A 89 11.20 -6.88 -7.39
C ASN A 89 11.17 -7.54 -6.00
N VAL A 90 12.35 -7.70 -5.38
CA VAL A 90 12.55 -8.40 -4.10
C VAL A 90 13.11 -7.50 -3.00
N LEU A 91 13.05 -6.17 -3.18
CA LEU A 91 13.56 -5.20 -2.22
C LEU A 91 12.51 -4.14 -1.92
N GLU A 92 12.39 -3.77 -0.65
CA GLU A 92 11.53 -2.70 -0.18
C GLU A 92 12.32 -1.76 0.73
N ARG A 93 12.04 -0.46 0.67
CA ARG A 93 12.46 0.50 1.68
C ARG A 93 11.30 0.81 2.61
N PRO A 94 11.37 0.45 3.90
CA PRO A 94 10.24 0.61 4.82
C PRO A 94 9.91 2.09 5.03
N TYR A 95 8.64 2.39 5.30
CA TYR A 95 8.26 3.71 5.74
C TYR A 95 8.68 3.91 7.20
N HIS A 96 9.29 5.04 7.51
CA HIS A 96 9.72 5.36 8.86
C HIS A 96 9.57 6.84 9.18
N PHE A 97 9.38 7.15 10.46
CA PHE A 97 9.52 8.50 10.97
C PHE A 97 10.99 8.77 11.28
N GLY A 98 11.56 9.80 10.67
CA GLY A 98 12.94 10.25 10.86
C GLY A 98 13.00 11.70 11.34
N LYS A 99 14.21 12.26 11.27
CA LYS A 99 14.46 13.69 11.49
C LYS A 99 14.57 14.41 10.17
N GLN A 100 13.94 15.57 10.08
CA GLN A 100 14.09 16.45 8.94
C GLN A 100 15.51 17.03 8.91
N GLN A 101 16.15 17.00 7.75
CA GLN A 101 17.44 17.67 7.55
C GLN A 101 17.18 19.15 7.35
N LEU A 102 17.78 19.98 8.22
CA LEU A 102 17.65 21.42 8.17
C LEU A 102 18.89 22.05 7.55
N THR A 103 18.68 23.14 6.81
CA THR A 103 19.75 23.98 6.28
C THR A 103 19.41 25.46 6.47
N ASP A 104 20.42 26.27 6.72
CA ASP A 104 20.33 27.73 6.73
C ASP A 104 20.67 28.34 5.36
N ASP A 105 21.10 27.52 4.40
CA ASP A 105 21.47 27.98 3.08
C ASP A 105 20.22 28.23 2.22
N GLU A 106 19.84 29.51 2.08
CA GLU A 106 18.72 29.97 1.24
C GLU A 106 18.88 29.54 -0.24
N SER A 107 20.09 29.20 -0.70
CA SER A 107 20.31 28.75 -2.08
C SER A 107 19.93 27.29 -2.34
N VAL A 108 19.84 26.47 -1.27
CA VAL A 108 19.59 25.02 -1.37
C VAL A 108 18.11 24.68 -1.42
N SER A 109 17.25 25.57 -0.90
CA SER A 109 15.82 25.33 -0.77
C SER A 109 15.01 26.47 -1.39
N ASP A 110 14.19 26.15 -2.37
CA ASP A 110 13.23 27.10 -2.92
C ASP A 110 12.08 27.33 -1.92
N PRO A 111 11.91 28.54 -1.34
CA PRO A 111 10.80 28.82 -0.43
C PRO A 111 9.43 28.75 -1.10
N ALA A 112 9.36 28.79 -2.43
CA ALA A 112 8.12 28.65 -3.20
C ALA A 112 7.78 27.19 -3.55
N ASP A 113 8.59 26.22 -3.11
CA ASP A 113 8.32 24.81 -3.38
C ASP A 113 7.00 24.38 -2.71
N PRO A 114 5.99 23.94 -3.49
CA PRO A 114 4.69 23.55 -2.97
C PRO A 114 4.77 22.35 -2.00
N ARG A 115 5.84 21.54 -2.08
CA ARG A 115 6.06 20.42 -1.14
C ARG A 115 6.23 20.89 0.29
N LEU A 116 6.67 22.14 0.51
CA LEU A 116 6.79 22.73 1.85
C LEU A 116 5.44 22.86 2.56
N LEU A 117 4.32 22.90 1.83
CA LEU A 117 2.97 22.92 2.38
C LEU A 117 2.48 21.53 2.80
N GLU A 118 3.10 20.47 2.28
CA GLU A 118 2.78 19.08 2.59
C GLU A 118 3.74 18.45 3.61
N LEU A 119 4.66 19.24 4.19
CA LEU A 119 5.52 18.77 5.29
C LEU A 119 4.69 18.27 6.45
N ASN A 120 5.17 17.20 7.08
CA ASN A 120 4.52 16.54 8.19
C ASN A 120 3.17 15.91 7.85
N THR A 121 3.00 15.50 6.60
CA THR A 121 1.81 14.80 6.15
C THR A 121 2.14 13.47 5.49
N ILE A 122 1.29 12.48 5.76
CA ILE A 122 1.16 11.27 4.97
C ILE A 122 -0.16 11.42 4.22
N ARG A 123 -0.10 11.62 2.91
CA ARG A 123 -1.28 11.78 2.07
C ARG A 123 -1.53 10.48 1.29
N LEU A 124 -2.77 9.99 1.37
CA LEU A 124 -3.24 8.81 0.69
C LEU A 124 -4.39 9.23 -0.25
N VAL A 125 -4.22 9.02 -1.55
CA VAL A 125 -5.28 9.29 -2.55
C VAL A 125 -5.80 7.96 -3.06
N LEU A 126 -7.08 7.71 -2.82
CA LEU A 126 -7.76 6.47 -3.18
C LEU A 126 -8.66 6.69 -4.40
N ASP A 127 -8.49 5.83 -5.39
CA ASP A 127 -9.16 5.87 -6.69
C ASP A 127 -9.74 4.49 -7.02
N TRP A 128 -10.98 4.47 -7.48
CA TRP A 128 -11.65 3.25 -7.93
C TRP A 128 -11.24 2.97 -9.38
N VAL A 129 -10.75 1.75 -9.63
CA VAL A 129 -10.12 1.40 -10.90
C VAL A 129 -10.62 0.06 -11.47
N TYR A 130 -10.63 -0.03 -12.80
CA TYR A 130 -10.59 -1.30 -13.51
C TYR A 130 -9.16 -1.84 -13.50
N VAL A 131 -9.00 -3.12 -13.15
CA VAL A 131 -7.73 -3.84 -13.30
C VAL A 131 -7.73 -4.46 -14.70
N THR A 132 -6.77 -4.09 -15.54
CA THR A 132 -6.78 -4.48 -16.95
C THR A 132 -5.92 -5.71 -17.21
N GLU A 133 -4.62 -5.64 -16.89
CA GLU A 133 -3.65 -6.70 -17.15
C GLU A 133 -2.56 -6.74 -16.09
N GLU A 134 -2.03 -7.94 -15.85
CA GLU A 134 -0.79 -8.11 -15.08
C GLU A 134 0.37 -7.59 -15.92
N ARG A 135 1.20 -6.74 -15.31
CA ARG A 135 2.34 -6.11 -15.95
C ARG A 135 3.62 -6.79 -15.47
N GLN A 136 4.56 -7.00 -16.39
CA GLN A 136 5.92 -7.35 -16.00
C GLN A 136 6.51 -6.23 -15.15
N TYR A 137 7.20 -6.63 -14.07
CA TYR A 137 7.89 -5.71 -13.19
C TYR A 137 8.80 -4.76 -13.99
N THR A 138 8.55 -3.47 -13.84
CA THR A 138 9.48 -2.41 -14.22
C THR A 138 10.13 -1.86 -12.98
N GLN A 139 11.44 -1.62 -13.03
CA GLN A 139 12.14 -1.06 -11.88
C GLN A 139 11.55 0.31 -11.54
N PRO A 140 10.98 0.52 -10.34
CA PRO A 140 10.44 1.81 -9.94
C PRO A 140 11.57 2.83 -9.96
N THR A 141 11.25 4.01 -10.46
CA THR A 141 12.16 5.14 -10.32
C THR A 141 12.22 5.50 -8.84
N ALA A 142 13.44 5.62 -8.30
CA ALA A 142 13.61 6.02 -6.92
C ALA A 142 12.91 7.38 -6.67
N PRO A 143 12.09 7.50 -5.63
CA PRO A 143 11.41 8.74 -5.32
C PRO A 143 12.42 9.88 -5.15
N PRO A 144 12.09 11.08 -5.63
CA PRO A 144 12.97 12.23 -5.44
C PRO A 144 13.14 12.46 -3.94
N LYS A 145 14.39 12.48 -3.48
CA LYS A 145 14.67 12.79 -2.08
C LYS A 145 14.24 14.23 -1.82
N LEU A 146 13.48 14.44 -0.75
CA LEU A 146 13.32 15.78 -0.21
C LEU A 146 14.70 16.21 0.29
N GLY A 147 15.26 17.25 -0.32
CA GLY A 147 16.55 17.79 0.11
C GLY A 147 16.48 18.42 1.50
N PRO A 148 17.59 18.99 2.01
CA PRO A 148 17.56 19.80 3.22
C PRO A 148 16.51 20.90 3.09
N VAL A 149 15.69 21.07 4.13
CA VAL A 149 14.63 22.08 4.17
C VAL A 149 15.13 23.29 4.93
N HIS A 150 14.84 24.49 4.42
CA HIS A 150 15.22 25.73 5.07
C HIS A 150 14.68 25.79 6.50
N GLU A 151 15.47 26.23 7.47
CA GLU A 151 15.01 26.38 8.87
C GLU A 151 13.75 27.24 8.99
N ARG A 152 13.62 28.30 8.19
CA ARG A 152 12.41 29.15 8.18
C ARG A 152 11.14 28.40 7.80
N ALA A 153 11.22 27.47 6.85
CA ALA A 153 10.10 26.62 6.47
C ALA A 153 9.86 25.54 7.54
N ALA A 154 10.95 24.96 8.04
CA ALA A 154 10.90 23.93 9.07
C ALA A 154 10.44 24.43 10.45
N LYS A 155 10.47 25.73 10.75
CA LYS A 155 9.89 26.29 11.99
C LYS A 155 8.38 26.07 12.11
N LYS A 156 7.69 25.88 10.98
CA LYS A 156 6.28 25.47 10.97
C LYS A 156 6.11 23.97 11.21
N ALA A 157 7.10 23.20 10.76
CA ALA A 157 7.26 21.79 11.08
C ALA A 157 7.81 21.63 12.51
N HIS A 158 7.68 20.44 13.07
CA HIS A 158 8.17 20.08 14.41
C HIS A 158 9.44 19.22 14.36
N GLY A 159 10.15 19.25 13.23
CA GLY A 159 11.46 18.63 13.03
C GLY A 159 11.44 17.13 12.72
N ASP A 160 10.29 16.48 12.81
CA ASP A 160 10.11 15.11 12.31
C ASP A 160 9.91 15.10 10.79
N SER A 161 10.21 13.98 10.15
CA SER A 161 9.96 13.74 8.73
C SER A 161 9.48 12.32 8.49
N ALA A 162 8.71 12.07 7.44
CA ALA A 162 8.33 10.73 7.00
C ALA A 162 9.15 10.39 5.76
N GLY A 163 9.82 9.25 5.77
CA GLY A 163 10.74 8.90 4.70
C GLY A 163 10.89 7.41 4.49
N LEU A 164 11.83 7.08 3.60
CA LEU A 164 12.17 5.71 3.24
C LEU A 164 13.43 5.26 3.98
N GLY A 165 13.33 4.14 4.69
CA GLY A 165 14.45 3.53 5.41
C GLY A 165 15.42 2.77 4.49
N ASN A 166 16.28 1.98 5.11
CA ASN A 166 17.23 1.12 4.38
C ASN A 166 16.50 -0.01 3.65
N ALA A 167 16.98 -0.36 2.45
CA ALA A 167 16.39 -1.44 1.66
C ALA A 167 16.52 -2.78 2.40
N ARG A 168 15.45 -3.56 2.39
CA ARG A 168 15.40 -4.93 2.95
C ARG A 168 14.78 -5.90 1.94
N PRO A 169 15.15 -7.19 1.99
CA PRO A 169 14.51 -8.21 1.18
C PRO A 169 13.02 -8.36 1.50
N VAL A 170 12.20 -8.55 0.47
CA VAL A 170 10.77 -8.88 0.57
C VAL A 170 10.39 -9.90 -0.50
N PRO A 171 9.29 -10.65 -0.33
CA PRO A 171 8.74 -11.47 -1.40
C PRO A 171 8.47 -10.65 -2.68
N PRO A 172 8.64 -11.25 -3.87
CA PRO A 172 8.23 -10.64 -5.13
C PRO A 172 6.78 -10.18 -5.10
N ARG A 173 6.49 -9.04 -5.71
CA ARG A 173 5.13 -8.50 -5.77
C ARG A 173 4.64 -8.45 -7.20
N GLN A 174 3.33 -8.64 -7.38
CA GLN A 174 2.68 -8.54 -8.67
C GLN A 174 2.31 -7.08 -8.97
N TRP A 175 2.36 -6.72 -10.25
CA TRP A 175 2.09 -5.37 -10.72
C TRP A 175 0.97 -5.41 -11.74
N TYR A 176 0.12 -4.40 -11.69
CA TYR A 176 -1.06 -4.34 -12.54
C TYR A 176 -1.19 -2.99 -13.23
N ASN A 177 -1.68 -3.04 -14.46
CA ASN A 177 -2.20 -1.85 -15.13
C ASN A 177 -3.62 -1.57 -14.62
N THR A 178 -3.88 -0.29 -14.37
CA THR A 178 -5.15 0.18 -13.81
C THR A 178 -5.71 1.33 -14.63
N GLN A 179 -7.03 1.37 -14.75
CA GLN A 179 -7.75 2.46 -15.41
C GLN A 179 -8.80 3.03 -14.46
N SER A 180 -8.75 4.35 -14.20
CA SER A 180 -9.74 5.01 -13.33
C SER A 180 -11.15 4.91 -13.91
N ILE A 181 -12.13 4.71 -13.02
CA ILE A 181 -13.56 4.63 -13.36
C ILE A 181 -14.18 6.03 -13.49
N GLY A 182 -13.44 7.08 -13.12
CA GLY A 182 -13.92 8.47 -13.15
C GLY A 182 -14.77 8.85 -11.92
N MET A 183 -14.82 7.99 -10.89
CA MET A 183 -15.41 8.34 -9.61
C MET A 183 -14.56 9.41 -8.88
N LYS A 184 -15.20 10.19 -8.01
CA LYS A 184 -14.49 11.19 -7.20
C LYS A 184 -13.49 10.49 -6.28
N LYS A 185 -12.22 10.85 -6.40
CA LYS A 185 -11.13 10.33 -5.56
C LYS A 185 -11.34 10.72 -4.10
N THR A 186 -10.97 9.83 -3.19
CA THR A 186 -10.97 10.12 -1.75
C THR A 186 -9.55 10.43 -1.30
N VAL A 187 -9.38 11.58 -0.65
CA VAL A 187 -8.07 12.03 -0.14
C VAL A 187 -8.07 11.92 1.38
N LEU A 188 -7.13 11.18 1.94
CA LEU A 188 -6.93 11.11 3.38
C LEU A 188 -5.55 11.71 3.71
N VAL A 189 -5.50 12.61 4.67
CA VAL A 189 -4.28 13.32 5.07
C VAL A 189 -4.05 13.09 6.55
N PHE A 190 -3.02 12.32 6.87
CA PHE A 190 -2.56 12.10 8.24
C PHE A 190 -1.45 13.10 8.54
N HIS A 191 -1.77 14.14 9.28
CA HIS A 191 -0.79 15.05 9.88
C HIS A 191 -0.12 14.29 11.01
N TYR A 192 1.20 14.18 11.01
CA TYR A 192 1.92 13.48 12.07
C TYR A 192 2.76 14.46 12.88
N ALA A 193 2.93 14.20 14.17
CA ALA A 193 3.74 15.02 15.07
C ALA A 193 4.23 14.26 16.31
N PRO A 194 5.37 14.66 16.90
CA PRO A 194 5.79 14.15 18.20
C PRO A 194 4.69 14.37 19.24
N GLN A 195 4.57 13.41 20.17
CA GLN A 195 3.56 13.47 21.22
C GLN A 195 3.61 14.78 22.02
N ASP A 196 4.82 15.24 22.37
CA ASP A 196 5.00 16.47 23.15
C ASP A 196 4.48 17.70 22.39
N TRP A 197 4.64 17.71 21.07
CA TRP A 197 4.09 18.77 20.22
C TRP A 197 2.56 18.72 20.17
N LEU A 198 1.98 17.52 20.03
CA LEU A 198 0.52 17.33 20.08
C LEU A 198 -0.09 17.78 21.42
N LEU A 199 0.60 17.49 22.54
CA LEU A 199 0.21 17.96 23.88
C LEU A 199 0.28 19.48 23.98
N ALA A 200 1.39 20.08 23.53
CA ALA A 200 1.58 21.53 23.56
C ALA A 200 0.51 22.28 22.73
N LYS A 201 0.07 21.69 21.62
CA LYS A 201 -1.01 22.20 20.77
C LYS A 201 -2.42 21.88 21.29
N LYS A 202 -2.53 21.14 22.41
CA LYS A 202 -3.80 20.67 22.99
C LYS A 202 -4.64 19.84 22.01
N ILE A 203 -3.98 19.15 21.08
CA ILE A 203 -4.63 18.18 20.19
C ILE A 203 -4.92 16.90 20.97
N ILE A 204 -4.04 16.55 21.92
CA ILE A 204 -4.23 15.46 22.88
C ILE A 204 -4.18 16.02 24.31
N SER A 205 -4.93 15.38 25.22
CA SER A 205 -5.04 15.83 26.61
C SER A 205 -4.09 15.13 27.59
N ALA A 206 -3.52 13.99 27.21
CA ALA A 206 -2.63 13.21 28.05
C ALA A 206 -1.59 12.44 27.21
N PRO A 207 -0.42 12.11 27.80
CA PRO A 207 0.58 11.25 27.17
C PRO A 207 -0.02 9.92 26.70
N LEU A 208 0.33 9.50 25.48
CA LEU A 208 -0.14 8.27 24.88
C LEU A 208 0.78 7.11 25.27
N LYS A 209 0.20 5.97 25.65
CA LYS A 209 0.96 4.75 25.95
C LYS A 209 1.11 3.90 24.70
N ILE A 210 1.81 4.42 23.69
CA ILE A 210 2.07 3.69 22.45
C ILE A 210 3.24 2.75 22.70
N LYS A 211 3.00 1.45 22.54
CA LYS A 211 4.06 0.43 22.69
C LYS A 211 4.92 0.46 21.44
N SER A 212 6.08 1.11 21.51
CA SER A 212 7.06 1.14 20.43
C SER A 212 7.98 -0.07 20.41
N GLU A 213 8.02 -0.85 21.50
CA GLU A 213 8.92 -2.00 21.58
C GLU A 213 8.29 -3.27 20.98
N PRO A 214 9.09 -4.07 20.24
CA PRO A 214 8.76 -5.46 20.07
C PRO A 214 8.60 -6.03 21.47
N ARG A 215 7.51 -6.74 21.74
CA ARG A 215 7.52 -7.69 22.85
C ARG A 215 8.64 -8.67 22.52
N THR A 216 9.85 -8.39 22.99
CA THR A 216 10.89 -9.40 23.04
C THR A 216 10.23 -10.51 23.82
N ILE A 217 9.90 -11.61 23.16
CA ILE A 217 9.45 -12.84 23.81
C ILE A 217 10.71 -13.40 24.48
N THR A 218 11.24 -12.66 25.45
CA THR A 218 12.39 -13.05 26.24
C THR A 218 11.85 -14.02 27.26
N GLY A 219 11.88 -15.30 26.89
CA GLY A 219 11.80 -16.39 27.85
C GLY A 219 10.42 -17.01 28.01
N LEU A 220 10.08 -17.93 27.11
CA LEU A 220 9.84 -19.29 27.60
C LEU A 220 11.15 -19.76 28.25
N GLN A 221 11.39 -19.33 29.50
CA GLN A 221 12.26 -20.09 30.38
C GLN A 221 11.65 -21.49 30.39
N PRO A 222 12.36 -22.54 29.93
CA PRO A 222 11.93 -23.89 30.22
C PRO A 222 11.79 -23.91 31.73
N LYS A 223 10.56 -24.11 32.21
CA LYS A 223 10.30 -24.38 33.61
C LYS A 223 11.14 -25.62 33.89
N ARG A 224 12.35 -25.42 34.45
CA ARG A 224 13.18 -26.49 34.99
C ARG A 224 12.26 -27.19 35.97
N GLU A 225 11.75 -28.33 35.52
CA GLU A 225 10.98 -29.24 36.30
C GLU A 225 11.92 -29.64 37.44
N ALA A 226 11.64 -29.09 38.62
CA ALA A 226 12.40 -29.38 39.80
C ALA A 226 12.30 -30.89 40.04
N ASP A 227 13.47 -31.53 40.02
CA ASP A 227 13.71 -32.89 40.48
C ASP A 227 12.81 -33.22 41.68
N LYS A 228 11.82 -34.07 41.44
CA LYS A 228 11.16 -34.82 42.52
C LYS A 228 12.10 -35.97 42.88
N PRO A 229 12.54 -36.10 44.15
CA PRO A 229 13.31 -37.26 44.57
C PRO A 229 12.46 -38.54 44.45
N GLN A 230 13.00 -39.50 43.69
CA GLN A 230 12.51 -40.87 43.61
C GLN A 230 12.42 -41.50 45.00
N ARG A 231 11.23 -42.00 45.35
CA ARG A 231 11.07 -42.98 46.42
C ARG A 231 11.38 -44.38 45.88
N PRO A 232 12.12 -45.22 46.63
CA PRO A 232 12.35 -46.61 46.28
C PRO A 232 11.19 -47.50 46.78
N GLY A 233 10.79 -48.50 45.99
CA GLY A 233 10.16 -49.71 46.55
C GLY A 233 8.94 -50.26 45.79
N GLY A 234 9.20 -51.23 44.89
CA GLY A 234 8.49 -52.52 44.91
C GLY A 234 7.26 -52.72 44.01
N PRO A 235 6.88 -53.99 43.73
CA PRO A 235 6.77 -54.51 42.36
C PRO A 235 5.39 -55.07 41.97
N ASN A 236 5.11 -55.13 40.66
CA ASN A 236 4.42 -56.22 39.93
C ASN A 236 4.19 -55.76 38.47
N ILE A 237 4.78 -56.39 37.45
CA ILE A 237 4.30 -57.62 36.77
C ILE A 237 2.94 -57.40 36.09
N ILE A 238 2.96 -57.26 34.76
CA ILE A 238 2.45 -58.25 33.78
C ILE A 238 3.02 -57.91 32.40
N ASP A 239 3.69 -58.90 31.83
CA ASP A 239 4.24 -58.98 30.47
C ASP A 239 3.14 -58.99 29.40
N TRP A 240 3.43 -58.40 28.24
CA TRP A 240 2.77 -58.77 26.98
C TRP A 240 3.78 -58.72 25.81
N PHE A 241 4.66 -59.72 25.75
CA PHE A 241 5.29 -60.18 24.49
C PHE A 241 4.17 -60.53 23.48
N GLY A 242 4.27 -60.37 22.15
CA GLY A 242 5.30 -60.07 21.14
C GLY A 242 4.58 -60.25 19.76
N PRO A 243 5.21 -60.68 18.65
CA PRO A 243 6.56 -60.39 18.12
C PRO A 243 6.59 -60.05 16.59
N ALA A 244 7.77 -59.57 16.16
CA ALA A 244 8.52 -59.83 14.92
C ALA A 244 7.84 -60.01 13.53
N SER A 245 8.36 -59.28 12.52
CA SER A 245 9.16 -59.90 11.42
C SER A 245 9.74 -58.86 10.46
N SER A 246 11.07 -58.89 10.28
CA SER A 246 11.80 -58.39 9.11
C SER A 246 11.76 -59.44 7.98
N PRO A 247 12.19 -59.14 6.72
CA PRO A 247 13.63 -59.22 6.42
C PRO A 247 14.16 -58.27 5.31
N SER A 248 15.49 -58.29 5.26
CA SER A 248 16.50 -57.71 4.37
C SER A 248 16.37 -58.02 2.87
N THR A 249 17.05 -57.25 2.00
CA THR A 249 17.96 -57.78 0.94
C THR A 249 18.95 -56.69 0.48
N ALA A 250 20.18 -57.10 0.17
CA ALA A 250 21.36 -56.29 -0.12
C ALA A 250 21.88 -56.45 -1.58
N GLY A 251 22.51 -55.38 -2.12
CA GLY A 251 23.59 -55.37 -3.14
C GLY A 251 23.28 -55.85 -4.56
N PRO A 252 24.19 -55.71 -5.57
CA PRO A 252 25.59 -55.26 -5.51
C PRO A 252 26.05 -54.30 -6.65
N SER A 253 27.37 -54.11 -6.72
CA SER A 253 28.20 -53.15 -7.48
C SER A 253 28.71 -53.64 -8.86
N ARG A 254 29.13 -52.69 -9.74
CA ARG A 254 30.17 -52.72 -10.84
C ARG A 254 29.67 -51.89 -12.05
N ALA A 255 30.47 -51.33 -12.97
CA ALA A 255 31.86 -50.90 -13.11
C ALA A 255 31.96 -50.12 -14.46
N THR A 256 32.93 -49.21 -14.57
CA THR A 256 33.71 -48.78 -15.76
C THR A 256 33.14 -48.91 -17.19
N ALA A 257 33.15 -47.81 -17.96
CA ALA A 257 33.76 -47.75 -19.30
C ALA A 257 33.82 -46.31 -19.87
N SER A 258 34.93 -46.06 -20.56
CA SER A 258 35.30 -44.90 -21.36
C SER A 258 34.72 -44.90 -22.79
N SER A 259 34.45 -43.73 -23.36
CA SER A 259 34.60 -43.38 -24.81
C SER A 259 34.17 -41.90 -24.96
N SER A 260 35.05 -40.97 -25.32
CA SER A 260 35.54 -40.64 -26.67
C SER A 260 34.43 -40.26 -27.67
N THR A 261 34.65 -39.13 -28.36
CA THR A 261 34.22 -38.88 -29.75
C THR A 261 32.89 -38.14 -29.93
N GLN A 262 32.96 -36.82 -30.17
CA GLN A 262 32.81 -36.17 -31.49
C GLN A 262 32.04 -34.84 -31.48
N ARG A 263 32.74 -33.85 -32.03
CA ARG A 263 32.28 -32.57 -32.56
C ARG A 263 31.47 -32.81 -33.86
N PRO A 264 30.36 -32.08 -34.07
CA PRO A 264 30.11 -31.46 -35.38
C PRO A 264 29.79 -29.96 -35.18
N GLN A 265 30.58 -29.08 -35.76
CA GLN A 265 30.30 -28.42 -37.04
C GLN A 265 29.01 -27.60 -37.05
N ALA A 266 29.22 -26.29 -37.15
CA ALA A 266 28.26 -25.27 -37.50
C ALA A 266 27.67 -25.53 -38.90
N GLY A 267 26.36 -25.34 -39.02
CA GLY A 267 25.65 -25.21 -40.28
C GLY A 267 24.47 -24.24 -40.09
N PRO A 268 24.26 -23.27 -40.99
CA PRO A 268 23.15 -22.34 -40.90
C PRO A 268 21.93 -22.91 -41.64
N SER A 269 20.78 -22.98 -40.97
CA SER A 269 19.53 -23.34 -41.64
C SER A 269 18.33 -22.61 -41.03
N GLN A 270 17.98 -21.52 -41.72
CA GLN A 270 16.64 -21.10 -42.16
C GLN A 270 15.47 -20.87 -41.17
N PRO A 271 14.60 -19.89 -41.49
CA PRO A 271 13.54 -19.41 -40.62
C PRO A 271 12.36 -20.37 -40.57
N ASN A 272 11.97 -20.76 -39.37
CA ASN A 272 10.78 -21.56 -39.11
C ASN A 272 9.56 -20.64 -39.04
N THR A 273 8.75 -20.66 -40.09
CA THR A 273 7.43 -20.01 -40.14
C THR A 273 6.40 -20.90 -39.44
N SER A 274 5.94 -20.49 -38.25
CA SER A 274 4.84 -21.14 -37.53
C SER A 274 3.48 -20.65 -38.06
N PRO A 275 2.49 -21.55 -38.25
CA PRO A 275 1.18 -21.18 -38.77
C PRO A 275 0.28 -20.56 -37.71
N SER A 276 -0.31 -19.42 -38.06
CA SER A 276 -1.30 -18.67 -37.31
C SER A 276 -2.57 -19.51 -37.10
N ARG A 277 -2.79 -19.99 -35.87
CA ARG A 277 -4.10 -20.52 -35.44
C ARG A 277 -5.08 -19.35 -35.27
N LYS A 278 -5.91 -19.14 -36.30
CA LYS A 278 -7.17 -18.38 -36.20
C LYS A 278 -8.08 -19.09 -35.20
N ARG A 279 -8.24 -18.54 -33.99
CA ARG A 279 -9.33 -18.92 -33.10
C ARG A 279 -10.55 -18.06 -33.39
N ALA A 280 -11.68 -18.76 -33.42
CA ALA A 280 -12.97 -18.25 -33.80
C ALA A 280 -13.49 -17.22 -32.79
N ARG A 281 -14.16 -16.25 -33.40
CA ARG A 281 -15.00 -15.18 -32.89
C ARG A 281 -16.11 -15.74 -31.99
N ASP A 282 -15.99 -15.52 -30.68
CA ASP A 282 -17.12 -15.66 -29.76
C ASP A 282 -17.78 -14.30 -29.52
N GLN A 283 -19.09 -14.38 -29.43
CA GLN A 283 -20.06 -13.31 -29.55
C GLN A 283 -20.07 -12.45 -28.28
N THR A 284 -19.87 -11.14 -28.44
CA THR A 284 -20.19 -10.14 -27.41
C THR A 284 -21.71 -10.00 -27.29
N PRO A 285 -22.29 -10.15 -26.08
CA PRO A 285 -23.70 -9.82 -25.87
C PRO A 285 -23.92 -8.31 -25.99
N ILE A 286 -24.85 -7.94 -26.87
CA ILE A 286 -25.36 -6.58 -27.03
C ILE A 286 -26.21 -6.27 -25.79
N LEU A 287 -25.72 -5.37 -24.94
CA LEU A 287 -26.51 -4.76 -23.87
C LEU A 287 -27.53 -3.81 -24.49
N HIS A 288 -28.80 -4.21 -24.46
CA HIS A 288 -29.94 -3.34 -24.73
C HIS A 288 -30.04 -2.31 -23.59
N ILE A 289 -29.71 -1.06 -23.90
CA ILE A 289 -30.02 0.09 -23.05
C ILE A 289 -31.51 0.36 -23.24
N TYR A 290 -32.26 0.31 -22.14
CA TYR A 290 -33.63 0.78 -22.09
C TYR A 290 -33.61 2.31 -22.03
N ASP A 291 -34.07 2.95 -23.11
CA ASP A 291 -34.54 4.34 -23.07
C ASP A 291 -35.90 4.33 -22.36
N SER A 292 -35.92 4.80 -21.11
CA SER A 292 -37.15 5.18 -20.41
C SER A 292 -37.23 6.69 -20.38
N ASP A 293 -37.87 7.23 -21.41
CA ASP A 293 -38.53 8.53 -21.38
C ASP A 293 -39.82 8.37 -20.56
N ASP A 294 -39.88 9.02 -19.39
CA ASP A 294 -41.14 9.28 -18.68
C ASP A 294 -41.07 10.66 -18.01
N ASP A 295 -41.69 11.62 -18.71
CA ASP A 295 -42.63 12.63 -18.23
C ASP A 295 -42.48 13.20 -16.80
N VAL A 296 -42.02 14.45 -16.72
CA VAL A 296 -42.39 15.38 -15.63
C VAL A 296 -42.72 16.76 -16.21
N GLU A 297 -43.94 16.90 -16.71
CA GLU A 297 -44.58 18.20 -16.97
C GLU A 297 -45.34 18.69 -15.73
N GLN A 298 -45.04 19.95 -15.37
CA GLN A 298 -45.89 20.96 -14.73
C GLN A 298 -46.48 20.73 -13.32
N ILE A 299 -46.25 21.70 -12.42
CA ILE A 299 -47.30 22.55 -11.82
C ILE A 299 -46.68 23.72 -10.98
N LEU A 300 -46.92 24.92 -11.50
CA LEU A 300 -47.36 26.18 -10.86
C LEU A 300 -46.55 26.92 -9.75
N SER A 301 -46.09 28.10 -10.20
CA SER A 301 -46.40 29.46 -9.69
C SER A 301 -45.95 29.94 -8.31
N GLY A 302 -45.16 31.02 -8.31
CA GLY A 302 -44.99 31.92 -7.17
C GLY A 302 -44.00 33.06 -7.44
N SER A 303 -44.44 34.14 -8.11
CA SER A 303 -43.74 35.44 -8.14
C SER A 303 -43.73 36.08 -6.74
N PRO A 304 -42.69 36.84 -6.37
CA PRO A 304 -42.85 38.30 -6.42
C PRO A 304 -41.61 39.11 -6.83
N GLN A 305 -41.90 40.16 -7.60
CA GLN A 305 -41.38 41.54 -7.54
C GLN A 305 -39.87 41.78 -7.27
N GLY A 306 -39.18 42.15 -8.35
CA GLY A 306 -38.65 43.50 -8.51
C GLY A 306 -37.43 43.92 -7.68
N SER A 307 -36.23 43.83 -8.26
CA SER A 307 -35.21 44.86 -8.06
C SER A 307 -34.36 45.04 -9.31
N LYS A 308 -34.19 46.30 -9.70
CA LYS A 308 -33.46 46.75 -10.89
C LYS A 308 -31.97 46.55 -10.65
N ARG A 309 -31.27 45.84 -11.55
CA ARG A 309 -29.79 45.83 -11.56
C ARG A 309 -29.24 46.02 -12.98
N ALA A 310 -28.20 46.82 -13.03
CA ALA A 310 -27.59 47.40 -14.21
C ALA A 310 -27.01 46.36 -15.19
N LYS A 311 -27.14 46.67 -16.48
CA LYS A 311 -26.52 45.95 -17.61
C LYS A 311 -25.00 46.14 -17.55
N THR A 312 -24.28 45.04 -17.36
CA THR A 312 -22.85 44.93 -17.71
C THR A 312 -22.74 43.71 -18.62
N GLY A 313 -22.42 43.96 -19.90
CA GLY A 313 -22.31 42.92 -20.91
C GLY A 313 -21.00 42.16 -20.74
N THR A 314 -21.08 40.89 -20.37
CA THR A 314 -19.98 39.93 -20.45
C THR A 314 -20.17 39.07 -21.69
N LYS A 315 -19.21 39.17 -22.60
CA LYS A 315 -19.02 38.33 -23.78
C LYS A 315 -18.63 36.93 -23.30
N LEU A 316 -19.50 35.94 -23.50
CA LEU A 316 -19.19 34.53 -23.26
C LEU A 316 -18.27 34.03 -24.38
N GLU A 317 -17.01 33.73 -24.04
CA GLU A 317 -16.17 32.89 -24.88
C GLU A 317 -16.50 31.40 -24.67
N PRO A 318 -16.43 30.56 -25.72
CA PRO A 318 -16.63 29.13 -25.60
C PRO A 318 -15.53 28.48 -24.76
N LEU A 319 -15.94 27.72 -23.75
CA LEU A 319 -15.06 26.92 -22.91
C LEU A 319 -14.52 25.75 -23.73
N GLU A 320 -13.26 25.80 -24.16
CA GLU A 320 -12.56 24.65 -24.71
C GLU A 320 -12.42 23.58 -23.61
N THR A 321 -12.93 22.38 -23.89
CA THR A 321 -12.74 21.23 -23.00
C THR A 321 -11.30 20.73 -23.13
N PRO A 322 -10.52 20.64 -22.05
CA PRO A 322 -9.19 20.08 -22.12
C PRO A 322 -9.30 18.58 -22.39
N VAL A 323 -8.79 18.16 -23.55
CA VAL A 323 -8.50 16.76 -23.87
C VAL A 323 -7.42 16.29 -22.89
N GLY A 324 -7.87 15.70 -21.78
CA GLY A 324 -7.00 15.18 -20.73
C GLY A 324 -6.19 13.99 -21.24
N THR A 325 -4.88 14.15 -21.35
CA THR A 325 -3.92 13.06 -21.54
C THR A 325 -4.00 12.07 -20.38
N PHE A 326 -4.25 10.80 -20.71
CA PHE A 326 -4.33 9.68 -19.77
C PHE A 326 -3.00 9.50 -19.02
N THR A 327 -3.03 9.60 -17.69
CA THR A 327 -1.90 9.21 -16.83
C THR A 327 -2.06 7.75 -16.42
N ASN A 328 -1.45 6.84 -17.19
CA ASN A 328 -1.23 5.46 -16.75
C ASN A 328 -0.40 5.50 -15.46
N GLY A 329 -0.89 4.88 -14.39
CA GLY A 329 -0.15 4.79 -13.14
C GLY A 329 0.05 3.34 -12.71
N GLU A 330 1.26 3.06 -12.24
CA GLU A 330 1.77 1.74 -11.89
C GLU A 330 1.48 1.41 -10.42
N VAL A 331 0.99 0.20 -10.14
CA VAL A 331 0.52 -0.19 -8.80
C VAL A 331 0.87 -1.65 -8.49
N ILE A 332 1.06 -1.94 -7.20
CA ILE A 332 1.47 -3.24 -6.64
C ILE A 332 0.32 -3.94 -5.93
N ASP A 333 0.15 -5.24 -6.13
CA ASP A 333 -0.76 -6.09 -5.34
C ASP A 333 -0.04 -6.72 -4.13
N LEU A 334 -0.70 -6.70 -2.97
CA LEU A 334 -0.19 -7.21 -1.69
C LEU A 334 -1.09 -8.28 -1.06
N THR A 335 -2.09 -8.78 -1.77
CA THR A 335 -3.15 -9.62 -1.19
C THR A 335 -2.74 -11.10 -0.99
N GLY A 336 -1.48 -11.47 -1.31
CA GLY A 336 -1.10 -12.85 -1.57
C GLY A 336 -0.37 -13.69 -0.50
N ASP A 337 0.16 -13.16 0.62
CA ASP A 337 1.28 -13.88 1.30
C ASP A 337 1.28 -14.04 2.84
N ASP A 338 0.16 -13.83 3.56
CA ASP A 338 0.09 -14.13 5.01
C ASP A 338 -0.61 -15.49 5.27
N SER A 339 0.00 -16.59 4.80
CA SER A 339 -0.33 -17.95 5.23
C SER A 339 0.76 -18.47 6.18
N ASP A 340 0.71 -18.06 7.44
CA ASP A 340 1.39 -18.72 8.57
C ASP A 340 0.48 -18.73 9.81
#